data_AF-A0AAU1LHY0-F1
#
_entry.id   AF-A0AAU1LHY0-F1
#
_cell.length_a   1.000
_cell.length_b   1.000
_cell.length_c   1.000
_cell.angle_alpha   90.00
_cell.angle_beta   90.00
_cell.angle_gamma   90.00
#
_symmetry.space_group_name_H-M   'P 1'
#
loop_
_entity.id
_entity.type
_entity.pdbx_description
1 polymer ?
#
loop_
_entity_poly.entity_id
_entity_poly.type
_entity_poly.pdbx_seq_one_letter_code
_entity_poly.pdbx_strand_id
1 'polypeptide(L)'
;MVVDALAHSMGLAQRTLFHATELAREHGLSIEDGRAVGAYTGVAPVGPNVPQNVRDAYTKELGQISEVNGLIEEALREASQADAKASAELDKLAKTINVSDTSQAHNEILVEASHVEFDILRADIPVGKDPHLVRTWWDGLTPQQQKDLMRADPVTLADLKGLPPEVGREMRGPDGKVDRVEMVRYALDHWDKKDELDYGALGNCTNFVSSSLEAGGMKKKIDPWTGLMGDDAWGRQSGTGWDWLDQHAYHSESWARAEGLQNFLLRHGSKEVPRTEAQPGDIVFYEQVASGTETAPGETHHAAVVTSVTPDGDIKLTQHTSSFQNVSLDSREHIANRNGGEQRIRIVRPEPDWY
;
A
#
# COMPACT_ATOMS: atom_id res chain seq x y z
N MET A 1 -10.59 11.69 -0.05
CA MET A 1 -9.74 11.26 -1.18
C MET A 1 -8.82 12.39 -1.66
N VAL A 2 -8.99 12.99 -2.85
CA VAL A 2 -7.95 13.88 -3.44
C VAL A 2 -7.53 15.07 -2.56
N VAL A 3 -8.49 15.75 -1.91
CA VAL A 3 -8.20 16.88 -1.01
C VAL A 3 -7.48 16.42 0.26
N ASP A 4 -7.81 15.23 0.77
CA ASP A 4 -7.17 14.66 1.95
C ASP A 4 -5.72 14.26 1.65
N ALA A 5 -5.49 13.68 0.46
CA ALA A 5 -4.14 13.40 -0.06
C ALA A 5 -3.30 14.68 -0.16
N LEU A 6 -3.87 15.76 -0.71
CA LEU A 6 -3.23 17.07 -0.80
C LEU A 6 -2.88 17.61 0.59
N ALA A 7 -3.83 17.58 1.53
CA ALA A 7 -3.61 18.07 2.88
C ALA A 7 -2.49 17.28 3.60
N HIS A 8 -2.46 15.96 3.43
CA HIS A 8 -1.41 15.11 3.99
C HIS A 8 -0.03 15.44 3.40
N SER A 9 0.07 15.50 2.07
CA SER A 9 1.32 15.82 1.37
C SER A 9 1.85 17.21 1.78
N MET A 10 0.98 18.21 1.89
CA MET A 10 1.36 19.54 2.39
C MET A 10 1.89 19.49 3.83
N GLY A 11 1.32 18.62 4.67
CA GLY A 11 1.81 18.37 6.03
C GLY A 11 3.19 17.69 6.06
N LEU A 12 3.44 16.74 5.15
CA LEU A 12 4.76 16.11 4.98
C LEU A 12 5.79 17.15 4.50
N ALA A 13 5.50 17.88 3.43
CA ALA A 13 6.37 18.93 2.89
C ALA A 13 6.74 19.98 3.95
N GLN A 14 5.75 20.45 4.72
CA GLN A 14 6.00 21.38 5.82
C GLN A 14 6.91 20.77 6.88
N ARG A 15 6.70 19.50 7.26
CA ARG A 15 7.54 18.83 8.26
C ARG A 15 8.97 18.63 7.74
N THR A 16 9.13 18.20 6.49
CA THR A 16 10.43 18.06 5.81
C THR A 16 11.17 19.38 5.80
N LEU A 17 10.49 20.50 5.49
CA LEU A 17 11.09 21.83 5.51
C LEU A 17 11.49 22.27 6.92
N PHE A 18 10.64 22.04 7.94
CA PHE A 18 11.01 22.32 9.32
C PHE A 18 12.24 21.52 9.75
N HIS A 19 12.30 20.24 9.40
CA HIS A 19 13.46 19.41 9.69
C HIS A 19 14.73 19.94 9.01
N ALA A 20 14.64 20.37 7.74
CA ALA A 20 15.75 21.00 7.04
C ALA A 20 16.26 22.26 7.78
N THR A 21 15.36 23.10 8.30
CA THR A 21 15.75 24.29 9.08
C THR A 21 16.38 23.95 10.42
N GLU A 22 15.91 22.89 11.09
CA GLU A 22 16.48 22.38 12.33
C GLU A 22 17.92 21.88 12.09
N LEU A 23 18.12 21.06 11.06
CA LEU A 23 19.44 20.56 10.64
C LEU A 23 20.40 21.68 10.24
N ALA A 24 19.93 22.66 9.47
CA ALA A 24 20.73 23.83 9.12
C ALA A 24 21.29 24.52 10.36
N ARG A 25 20.43 24.76 11.36
CA ARG A 25 20.83 25.37 12.64
C ARG A 25 21.80 24.49 13.41
N GLU A 26 21.59 23.18 13.45
CA GLU A 26 22.51 22.23 14.11
C GLU A 26 23.89 22.19 13.45
N HIS A 27 23.94 22.40 12.14
CA HIS A 27 25.18 22.49 11.37
C HIS A 27 25.82 23.89 11.41
N GLY A 28 25.16 24.87 12.04
CA GLY A 28 25.63 26.26 12.06
C GLY A 28 25.48 26.99 10.72
N LEU A 29 24.59 26.50 9.85
CA LEU A 29 24.24 27.08 8.56
C LEU A 29 23.09 28.09 8.74
N SER A 30 23.04 29.11 7.89
CA SER A 30 21.86 29.96 7.67
C SER A 30 21.07 29.45 6.46
N ILE A 31 19.79 29.84 6.37
CA ILE A 31 19.00 29.67 5.14
C ILE A 31 18.80 31.06 4.52
N GLU A 32 19.25 31.20 3.28
CA GLU A 32 19.13 32.43 2.48
C GLU A 32 18.56 32.08 1.11
N ASP A 33 17.50 32.79 0.69
CA ASP A 33 16.79 32.55 -0.57
C ASP A 33 16.43 31.07 -0.82
N GLY A 34 16.04 30.36 0.24
CA GLY A 34 15.67 28.96 0.17
C GLY A 34 16.84 27.99 0.01
N ARG A 35 18.07 28.40 0.31
CA ARG A 35 19.25 27.53 0.29
C ARG A 35 20.07 27.65 1.56
N ALA A 36 20.70 26.54 1.95
CA ALA A 36 21.66 26.51 3.03
C ALA A 36 22.95 27.24 2.65
N VAL A 37 23.40 28.13 3.53
CA VAL A 37 24.63 28.91 3.41
C VAL A 37 25.47 28.68 4.66
N GLY A 38 26.73 28.31 4.46
CA GLY A 38 27.69 28.06 5.52
C GLY A 38 28.66 29.22 5.74
N ALA A 39 29.66 28.99 6.59
CA ALA A 39 30.66 30.00 6.92
C ALA A 39 31.64 30.25 5.76
N TYR A 40 31.85 29.27 4.89
CA TYR A 40 32.71 29.41 3.72
C TYR A 40 31.94 30.01 2.54
N THR A 41 31.73 31.33 2.56
CA THR A 41 31.17 32.07 1.43
C THR A 41 32.29 32.46 0.45
N GLY A 42 32.32 31.88 -0.75
CA GLY A 42 33.25 32.26 -1.82
C GLY A 42 34.16 31.14 -2.36
N VAL A 43 35.38 31.50 -2.75
CA VAL A 43 36.32 30.57 -3.43
C VAL A 43 36.75 29.46 -2.47
N ALA A 44 36.70 28.21 -2.94
CA ALA A 44 37.13 27.04 -2.17
C ALA A 44 38.56 27.25 -1.61
N PRO A 45 38.83 26.91 -0.33
CA PRO A 45 40.14 27.06 0.29
C PRO A 45 41.11 25.99 -0.25
N VAL A 46 41.58 26.19 -1.48
CA VAL A 46 42.51 25.30 -2.19
C VAL A 46 43.91 25.91 -2.24
N GLY A 47 44.95 25.06 -2.16
CA GLY A 47 46.35 25.47 -2.30
C GLY A 47 47.29 24.79 -1.31
N PRO A 48 48.61 24.74 -1.61
CA PRO A 48 49.59 23.98 -0.84
C PRO A 48 49.75 24.47 0.61
N ASN A 49 49.44 25.74 0.88
CA ASN A 49 49.56 26.37 2.20
C ASN A 49 48.27 26.35 3.02
N VAL A 50 47.16 25.81 2.49
CA VAL A 50 45.91 25.68 3.26
C VAL A 50 46.05 24.50 4.24
N PRO A 51 45.86 24.72 5.56
CA PRO A 51 45.91 23.63 6.54
C PRO A 51 44.88 22.54 6.25
N GLN A 52 45.25 21.27 6.48
CA GLN A 52 44.36 20.13 6.18
C GLN A 52 43.03 20.19 6.94
N ASN A 53 43.06 20.63 8.20
CA ASN A 53 41.85 20.80 9.00
C ASN A 53 40.86 21.82 8.42
N VAL A 54 41.34 22.82 7.67
CA VAL A 54 40.46 23.79 6.97
C VAL A 54 39.81 23.13 5.75
N ARG A 55 40.57 22.31 5.01
CA ARG A 55 40.02 21.56 3.87
C ARG A 55 38.96 20.56 4.34
N ASP A 56 39.24 19.83 5.40
CA ASP A 56 38.31 18.84 5.97
C ASP A 56 37.04 19.52 6.49
N ALA A 57 37.17 20.67 7.16
CA ALA A 57 36.03 21.46 7.62
C ALA A 57 35.19 21.99 6.46
N TYR A 58 35.82 22.46 5.38
CA TYR A 58 35.13 22.90 4.17
C TYR A 58 34.36 21.75 3.49
N THR A 59 35.00 20.59 3.30
CA THR A 59 34.34 19.40 2.72
C THR A 59 33.16 18.93 3.57
N LYS A 60 33.31 18.95 4.91
CA LYS A 60 32.22 18.64 5.83
C LYS A 60 31.05 19.61 5.68
N GLU A 61 31.32 20.92 5.65
CA GLU A 61 30.28 21.94 5.49
C GLU A 61 29.55 21.79 4.15
N LEU A 62 30.27 21.49 3.05
CA LEU A 62 29.62 21.22 1.76
C LEU A 62 28.68 20.01 1.80
N GLY A 63 29.04 18.94 2.51
CA GLY A 63 28.16 17.80 2.72
C GLY A 63 26.88 18.18 3.47
N GLN A 64 27.03 18.96 4.54
CA GLN A 64 25.92 19.47 5.36
C GLN A 64 25.00 20.41 4.57
N ILE A 65 25.56 21.30 3.76
CA ILE A 65 24.80 22.16 2.84
C ILE A 65 24.02 21.32 1.83
N SER A 66 24.65 20.29 1.26
CA SER A 66 23.99 19.39 0.30
C SER A 66 22.84 18.61 0.92
N GLU A 67 23.00 18.14 2.16
CA GLU A 67 21.96 17.41 2.89
C GLU A 67 20.74 18.30 3.16
N VAL A 68 20.96 19.50 3.72
CA VAL A 68 19.89 20.47 3.99
C VAL A 68 19.19 20.90 2.70
N ASN A 69 19.95 21.23 1.65
CA ASN A 69 19.36 21.61 0.35
C ASN A 69 18.56 20.45 -0.26
N GLY A 70 19.01 19.21 -0.11
CA GLY A 70 18.27 18.03 -0.55
C GLY A 70 16.88 17.94 0.09
N LEU A 71 16.77 18.22 1.39
CA LEU A 71 15.48 18.23 2.08
C LEU A 71 14.59 19.41 1.66
N ILE A 72 15.17 20.61 1.47
CA ILE A 72 14.41 21.77 0.98
C ILE A 72 13.86 21.50 -0.42
N GLU A 73 14.69 20.97 -1.32
CA GLU A 73 14.27 20.58 -2.67
C GLU A 73 13.16 19.54 -2.63
N GLU A 74 13.24 18.57 -1.72
CA GLU A 74 12.23 17.53 -1.59
C GLU A 74 10.91 18.08 -1.05
N ALA A 75 10.93 18.91 0.00
CA ALA A 75 9.74 19.58 0.52
C ALA A 75 9.04 20.42 -0.57
N LEU A 76 9.81 21.16 -1.36
CA LEU A 76 9.26 21.94 -2.48
C LEU A 76 8.71 21.05 -3.59
N ARG A 77 9.36 19.92 -3.88
CA ARG A 77 8.92 18.94 -4.87
C ARG A 77 7.59 18.29 -4.45
N GLU A 78 7.51 17.82 -3.20
CA GLU A 78 6.32 17.22 -2.57
C GLU A 78 5.13 18.17 -2.73
N ALA A 79 5.23 19.39 -2.18
CA ALA A 79 4.17 20.39 -2.24
C ALA A 79 3.76 20.74 -3.69
N SER A 80 4.73 20.99 -4.58
CA SER A 80 4.43 21.38 -5.96
C SER A 80 3.72 20.27 -6.75
N GLN A 81 4.11 19.01 -6.54
CA GLN A 81 3.50 17.88 -7.24
C GLN A 81 2.10 17.58 -6.72
N ALA A 82 1.90 17.63 -5.41
CA ALA A 82 0.59 17.44 -4.81
C ALA A 82 -0.41 18.51 -5.25
N ASP A 83 -0.01 19.79 -5.23
CA ASP A 83 -0.84 20.90 -5.71
C ASP A 83 -1.23 20.72 -7.18
N ALA A 84 -0.25 20.44 -8.06
CA ALA A 84 -0.50 20.27 -9.48
C ALA A 84 -1.45 19.09 -9.78
N LYS A 85 -1.25 17.94 -9.13
CA LYS A 85 -2.10 16.75 -9.32
C LYS A 85 -3.51 16.98 -8.76
N ALA A 86 -3.60 17.52 -7.55
CA ALA A 86 -4.88 17.78 -6.91
C ALA A 86 -5.70 18.82 -7.68
N SER A 87 -5.07 19.92 -8.12
CA SER A 87 -5.75 20.95 -8.92
C SER A 87 -6.26 20.39 -10.24
N ALA A 88 -5.46 19.58 -10.94
CA ALA A 88 -5.87 18.98 -12.21
C ALA A 88 -7.09 18.05 -12.04
N GLU A 89 -7.11 17.25 -10.98
CA GLU A 89 -8.21 16.33 -10.71
C GLU A 89 -9.46 17.06 -10.19
N LEU A 90 -9.30 18.08 -9.35
CA LEU A 90 -10.43 18.92 -8.93
C LEU A 90 -11.08 19.65 -10.12
N ASP A 91 -10.29 20.16 -11.06
CA ASP A 91 -10.78 20.77 -12.30
C ASP A 91 -11.54 19.78 -13.18
N LYS A 92 -11.13 18.51 -13.16
CA LYS A 92 -11.84 17.43 -13.85
C LYS A 92 -13.16 17.13 -13.14
N LEU A 93 -13.12 16.84 -11.85
CA LEU A 93 -14.31 16.51 -11.05
C LEU A 93 -15.36 17.62 -11.07
N ALA A 94 -14.94 18.88 -11.07
CA ALA A 94 -15.85 20.03 -11.20
C ALA A 94 -16.65 20.03 -12.51
N LYS A 95 -16.11 19.44 -13.59
CA LYS A 95 -16.81 19.28 -14.88
C LYS A 95 -17.66 18.01 -14.94
N THR A 96 -17.52 17.13 -13.96
CA THR A 96 -18.14 15.81 -13.91
C THR A 96 -19.10 15.70 -12.71
N ILE A 97 -19.79 16.80 -12.40
CA ILE A 97 -20.85 16.83 -11.39
C ILE A 97 -22.18 16.29 -11.96
N ASN A 98 -23.03 15.73 -11.09
CA ASN A 98 -24.37 15.21 -11.41
C ASN A 98 -24.39 14.06 -12.45
N VAL A 99 -23.40 13.16 -12.41
CA VAL A 99 -23.42 11.94 -13.21
C VAL A 99 -24.55 11.03 -12.75
N SER A 100 -25.54 10.81 -13.63
CA SER A 100 -26.70 9.95 -13.35
C SER A 100 -26.40 8.46 -13.56
N ASP A 101 -25.43 8.14 -14.43
CA ASP A 101 -24.92 6.79 -14.60
C ASP A 101 -24.01 6.42 -13.43
N THR A 102 -24.52 5.53 -12.58
CA THR A 102 -23.83 5.08 -11.38
C THR A 102 -22.63 4.21 -11.71
N SER A 103 -22.66 3.46 -12.81
CA SER A 103 -21.51 2.68 -13.25
C SER A 103 -20.38 3.60 -13.66
N GLN A 104 -20.68 4.67 -14.42
CA GLN A 104 -19.67 5.68 -14.77
C GLN A 104 -19.11 6.40 -13.54
N ALA A 105 -20.00 6.86 -12.64
CA ALA A 105 -19.60 7.54 -11.42
C ALA A 105 -18.63 6.69 -10.58
N HIS A 106 -18.93 5.41 -10.41
CA HIS A 106 -18.21 4.57 -9.47
C HIS A 106 -17.04 3.77 -10.07
N ASN A 107 -17.16 3.28 -11.30
CA ASN A 107 -16.16 2.39 -11.90
C ASN A 107 -15.15 3.15 -12.77
N GLU A 108 -15.41 4.41 -13.11
CA GLU A 108 -14.48 5.24 -13.87
C GLU A 108 -14.00 6.42 -13.01
N ILE A 109 -14.93 7.31 -12.64
CA ILE A 109 -14.57 8.59 -12.01
C ILE A 109 -13.96 8.39 -10.61
N LEU A 110 -14.60 7.61 -9.74
CA LEU A 110 -14.06 7.35 -8.40
C LEU A 110 -12.80 6.48 -8.43
N VAL A 111 -12.68 5.57 -9.39
CA VAL A 111 -11.46 4.75 -9.55
C VAL A 111 -10.28 5.64 -9.89
N GLU A 112 -10.47 6.54 -10.87
CA GLU A 112 -9.43 7.49 -11.27
C GLU A 112 -9.08 8.46 -10.13
N ALA A 113 -10.07 9.02 -9.43
CA ALA A 113 -9.82 9.90 -8.29
C ALA A 113 -9.03 9.17 -7.17
N SER A 114 -9.30 7.88 -6.97
CA SER A 114 -8.55 7.03 -6.03
C SER A 114 -7.11 6.80 -6.48
N HIS A 115 -6.86 6.63 -7.78
CA HIS A 115 -5.52 6.54 -8.34
C HIS A 115 -4.75 7.85 -8.22
N VAL A 116 -5.39 8.99 -8.49
CA VAL A 116 -4.76 10.31 -8.31
C VAL A 116 -4.39 10.56 -6.86
N GLU A 117 -5.28 10.22 -5.91
CA GLU A 117 -4.95 10.28 -4.48
C GLU A 117 -3.70 9.45 -4.15
N PHE A 118 -3.64 8.20 -4.63
CA PHE A 118 -2.47 7.34 -4.40
C PHE A 118 -1.20 7.91 -5.05
N ASP A 119 -1.32 8.47 -6.25
CA ASP A 119 -0.23 9.11 -6.97
C ASP A 119 0.30 10.36 -6.25
N ILE A 120 -0.56 11.10 -5.54
CA ILE A 120 -0.14 12.21 -4.67
C ILE A 120 0.67 11.66 -3.51
N LEU A 121 0.13 10.69 -2.75
CA LEU A 121 0.79 10.12 -1.57
C LEU A 121 2.13 9.44 -1.93
N ARG A 122 2.16 8.67 -3.01
CA ARG A 122 3.38 8.01 -3.52
C ARG A 122 4.44 9.02 -3.94
N ALA A 123 4.00 10.16 -4.48
CA ALA A 123 4.92 11.22 -4.86
C ALA A 123 5.59 11.88 -3.66
N ASP A 124 5.14 11.67 -2.43
CA ASP A 124 5.82 12.19 -1.24
C ASP A 124 7.08 11.38 -0.88
N ILE A 125 7.25 10.19 -1.44
CA ILE A 125 8.38 9.32 -1.14
C ILE A 125 9.58 9.68 -2.05
N PRO A 126 10.80 9.92 -1.50
CA PRO A 126 12.00 10.29 -2.25
C PRO A 126 12.63 9.12 -3.04
N VAL A 127 11.86 8.50 -3.93
CA VAL A 127 12.30 7.35 -4.74
C VAL A 127 13.48 7.72 -5.64
N GLY A 128 14.52 6.88 -5.64
CA GLY A 128 15.72 7.06 -6.46
C GLY A 128 16.70 8.12 -5.96
N LYS A 129 16.43 8.74 -4.80
CA LYS A 129 17.35 9.66 -4.14
C LYS A 129 18.48 8.91 -3.42
N ASP A 130 19.47 9.67 -2.99
CA ASP A 130 20.58 9.14 -2.20
C ASP A 130 20.08 8.51 -0.89
N PRO A 131 20.54 7.30 -0.49
CA PRO A 131 20.07 6.64 0.73
C PRO A 131 20.27 7.43 2.02
N HIS A 132 21.29 8.31 2.09
CA HIS A 132 21.47 9.19 3.23
C HIS A 132 20.38 10.26 3.27
N LEU A 133 20.05 10.88 2.14
CA LEU A 133 18.93 11.82 2.05
C LEU A 133 17.60 11.15 2.44
N VAL A 134 17.34 9.94 1.95
CA VAL A 134 16.16 9.15 2.34
C VAL A 134 16.13 8.94 3.84
N ARG A 135 17.27 8.59 4.44
CA ARG A 135 17.37 8.37 5.88
C ARG A 135 17.03 9.65 6.66
N THR A 136 17.61 10.78 6.26
CA THR A 136 17.39 12.07 6.90
C THR A 136 15.94 12.54 6.74
N TRP A 137 15.34 12.37 5.55
CA TRP A 137 13.92 12.62 5.32
C TRP A 137 13.05 11.79 6.28
N TRP A 138 13.29 10.47 6.36
CA TRP A 138 12.54 9.57 7.23
C TRP A 138 12.64 9.94 8.70
N ASP A 139 13.85 10.26 9.18
CA ASP A 139 14.11 10.67 10.57
C ASP A 139 13.47 12.03 10.91
N GLY A 140 13.24 12.87 9.90
CA GLY A 140 12.51 14.13 10.03
C GLY A 140 11.01 13.94 10.27
N LEU A 141 10.41 12.83 9.84
CA LEU A 141 8.98 12.58 9.96
C LEU A 141 8.55 12.31 11.41
N THR A 142 7.30 12.63 11.73
CA THR A 142 6.70 12.21 13.00
C THR A 142 6.38 10.70 12.98
N PRO A 143 6.27 10.03 14.14
CA PRO A 143 5.91 8.61 14.18
C PRO A 143 4.57 8.29 13.49
N GLN A 144 3.60 9.22 13.55
CA GLN A 144 2.32 9.04 12.86
C GLN A 144 2.50 9.12 11.34
N GLN A 145 3.26 10.09 10.84
CA GLN A 145 3.56 10.20 9.40
C GLN A 145 4.31 8.98 8.86
N GLN A 146 5.28 8.46 9.61
CA GLN A 146 5.97 7.21 9.26
C GLN A 146 4.97 6.05 9.13
N LYS A 147 4.08 5.90 10.11
CA LYS A 147 3.03 4.87 10.10
C LYS A 147 2.04 5.05 8.96
N ASP A 148 1.64 6.28 8.67
CA ASP A 148 0.71 6.60 7.58
C ASP A 148 1.33 6.21 6.23
N LEU A 149 2.60 6.54 5.98
CA LEU A 149 3.30 6.14 4.76
C LEU A 149 3.45 4.61 4.65
N MET A 150 3.78 3.92 5.75
CA MET A 150 3.88 2.45 5.80
C MET A 150 2.56 1.76 5.46
N ARG A 151 1.42 2.40 5.76
CA ARG A 151 0.09 1.89 5.42
C ARG A 151 -0.36 2.34 4.04
N ALA A 152 0.07 3.52 3.60
CA ALA A 152 -0.33 4.09 2.32
C ALA A 152 0.39 3.41 1.15
N ASP A 153 1.73 3.24 1.18
CA ASP A 153 2.48 2.62 0.08
C ASP A 153 3.61 1.70 0.60
N PRO A 154 3.26 0.53 1.15
CA PRO A 154 4.24 -0.39 1.76
C PRO A 154 5.24 -0.95 0.74
N VAL A 155 4.83 -1.12 -0.51
CA VAL A 155 5.69 -1.71 -1.56
C VAL A 155 6.80 -0.74 -1.92
N THR A 156 6.49 0.53 -2.16
CA THR A 156 7.51 1.55 -2.45
C THR A 156 8.47 1.71 -1.30
N LEU A 157 7.97 1.79 -0.07
CA LEU A 157 8.84 1.94 1.10
C LEU A 157 9.72 0.71 1.32
N ALA A 158 9.21 -0.51 1.13
CA ALA A 158 10.01 -1.72 1.31
C ALA A 158 11.18 -1.82 0.32
N ASP A 159 11.05 -1.23 -0.86
CA ASP A 159 12.10 -1.18 -1.89
C ASP A 159 13.00 0.07 -1.77
N LEU A 160 12.64 1.00 -0.88
CA LEU A 160 13.36 2.26 -0.71
C LEU A 160 14.66 2.06 0.09
N LYS A 161 15.79 2.34 -0.56
CA LYS A 161 17.11 2.28 0.08
C LYS A 161 17.31 3.47 1.01
N GLY A 162 17.85 3.21 2.20
CA GLY A 162 18.15 4.24 3.21
C GLY A 162 17.23 4.18 4.43
N LEU A 163 16.12 3.44 4.34
CA LEU A 163 15.25 3.23 5.50
C LEU A 163 15.89 2.31 6.55
N PRO A 164 15.53 2.51 7.83
CA PRO A 164 15.89 1.56 8.89
C PRO A 164 15.41 0.11 8.58
N PRO A 165 16.22 -0.94 8.83
CA PRO A 165 15.82 -2.33 8.57
C PRO A 165 14.54 -2.78 9.30
N GLU A 166 14.27 -2.20 10.47
CA GLU A 166 13.07 -2.46 11.26
C GLU A 166 11.78 -2.03 10.56
N VAL A 167 11.82 -0.96 9.74
CA VAL A 167 10.66 -0.47 8.97
C VAL A 167 10.22 -1.52 7.97
N GLY A 168 11.19 -2.08 7.21
CA GLY A 168 10.92 -3.18 6.28
C GLY A 168 10.39 -4.43 6.99
N ARG A 169 10.94 -4.79 8.15
CA ARG A 169 10.47 -5.95 8.93
C ARG A 169 9.04 -5.76 9.44
N GLU A 170 8.71 -4.56 9.93
CA GLU A 170 7.36 -4.26 10.41
C GLU A 170 6.33 -4.38 9.29
N MET A 171 6.58 -3.76 8.13
CA MET A 171 5.67 -3.82 6.99
C MET A 171 5.50 -5.26 6.48
N ARG A 172 6.61 -6.00 6.34
CA ARG A 172 6.57 -7.37 5.81
C ARG A 172 5.85 -8.33 6.73
N GLY A 173 5.90 -8.16 8.05
CA GLY A 173 5.30 -9.10 9.00
C GLY A 173 6.36 -9.61 9.98
N PRO A 174 6.22 -9.32 11.29
CA PRO A 174 7.29 -9.58 12.25
C PRO A 174 7.56 -11.06 12.52
N ASP A 175 6.59 -11.95 12.26
CA ASP A 175 6.74 -13.40 12.45
C ASP A 175 7.34 -14.13 11.24
N GLY A 176 7.45 -13.45 10.09
CA GLY A 176 7.98 -13.98 8.84
C GLY A 176 7.13 -15.07 8.18
N LYS A 177 5.88 -15.26 8.63
CA LYS A 177 4.99 -16.33 8.13
C LYS A 177 4.19 -15.92 6.91
N VAL A 178 3.90 -14.65 6.75
CA VAL A 178 3.31 -14.08 5.54
C VAL A 178 4.02 -12.75 5.30
N ASP A 179 4.69 -12.63 4.17
CA ASP A 179 5.24 -11.37 3.69
C ASP A 179 4.12 -10.53 3.07
N ARG A 180 3.60 -9.59 3.87
CA ARG A 180 2.49 -8.71 3.50
C ARG A 180 2.87 -7.77 2.35
N VAL A 181 4.14 -7.40 2.23
CA VAL A 181 4.61 -6.55 1.12
C VAL A 181 4.56 -7.33 -0.18
N GLU A 182 5.04 -8.57 -0.21
CA GLU A 182 4.99 -9.41 -1.41
C GLU A 182 3.55 -9.76 -1.80
N MET A 183 2.68 -10.00 -0.82
CA MET A 183 1.25 -10.20 -1.05
C MET A 183 0.61 -8.97 -1.72
N VAL A 184 0.88 -7.76 -1.21
CA VAL A 184 0.39 -6.51 -1.80
C VAL A 184 0.98 -6.27 -3.18
N ARG A 185 2.29 -6.50 -3.36
CA ARG A 185 2.97 -6.39 -4.66
C ARG A 185 2.34 -7.32 -5.69
N TYR A 186 2.11 -8.58 -5.33
CA TYR A 186 1.43 -9.52 -6.21
C TYR A 186 0.06 -8.99 -6.64
N ALA A 187 -0.75 -8.53 -5.69
CA ALA A 187 -2.08 -8.01 -6.00
C ALA A 187 -2.02 -6.81 -6.96
N LEU A 188 -1.11 -5.86 -6.72
CA LEU A 188 -0.91 -4.69 -7.57
C LEU A 188 -0.38 -5.03 -8.95
N ASP A 189 0.41 -6.10 -9.10
CA ASP A 189 1.00 -6.51 -10.38
C ASP A 189 0.10 -7.45 -11.19
N HIS A 190 -0.95 -8.04 -10.60
CA HIS A 190 -1.74 -9.12 -11.23
C HIS A 190 -3.25 -8.85 -11.29
N TRP A 191 -3.73 -7.69 -10.85
CA TRP A 191 -5.16 -7.35 -10.84
C TRP A 191 -5.83 -7.43 -12.23
N ASP A 192 -5.09 -7.14 -13.32
CA ASP A 192 -5.56 -7.12 -14.71
C ASP A 192 -5.05 -8.30 -15.55
N LYS A 193 -4.20 -9.16 -14.97
CA LYS A 193 -3.63 -10.30 -15.68
C LYS A 193 -4.59 -11.48 -15.64
N LYS A 194 -4.69 -12.22 -16.74
CA LYS A 194 -5.51 -13.44 -16.80
C LYS A 194 -5.11 -14.43 -15.70
N ASP A 195 -6.09 -14.93 -14.96
CA ASP A 195 -5.89 -16.02 -14.00
C ASP A 195 -5.19 -17.23 -14.66
N GLU A 196 -4.29 -17.88 -13.91
CA GLU A 196 -3.72 -19.17 -14.31
C GLU A 196 -4.81 -20.25 -14.43
N LEU A 197 -5.89 -20.14 -13.66
CA LEU A 197 -7.05 -21.04 -13.66
C LEU A 197 -8.34 -20.24 -13.48
N ASP A 198 -9.28 -20.40 -14.40
CA ASP A 198 -10.57 -19.71 -14.39
C ASP A 198 -11.64 -20.53 -13.65
N TYR A 199 -11.89 -20.18 -12.38
CA TYR A 199 -12.96 -20.71 -11.54
C TYR A 199 -14.32 -20.03 -11.83
N GLY A 200 -14.41 -19.19 -12.85
CA GLY A 200 -15.57 -18.37 -13.14
C GLY A 200 -15.77 -17.23 -12.13
N ALA A 201 -16.85 -16.47 -12.33
CA ALA A 201 -17.12 -15.22 -11.61
C ALA A 201 -17.19 -15.35 -10.07
N LEU A 202 -17.51 -16.54 -9.55
CA LEU A 202 -17.69 -16.79 -8.12
C LEU A 202 -16.42 -17.30 -7.41
N GLY A 203 -15.41 -17.76 -8.14
CA GLY A 203 -14.18 -18.33 -7.57
C GLY A 203 -12.93 -17.49 -7.83
N ASN A 204 -12.89 -16.71 -8.91
CA ASN A 204 -11.69 -15.97 -9.32
C ASN A 204 -11.25 -14.92 -8.30
N CYS A 205 -12.19 -14.32 -7.56
CA CYS A 205 -11.85 -13.39 -6.46
C CYS A 205 -11.02 -14.09 -5.38
N THR A 206 -11.42 -15.30 -4.98
CA THR A 206 -10.71 -16.08 -3.96
C THR A 206 -9.41 -16.67 -4.50
N ASN A 207 -9.41 -17.16 -5.74
CA ASN A 207 -8.21 -17.64 -6.42
C ASN A 207 -7.12 -16.56 -6.43
N PHE A 208 -7.49 -15.31 -6.72
CA PHE A 208 -6.58 -14.16 -6.71
C PHE A 208 -6.03 -13.86 -5.31
N VAL A 209 -6.88 -13.84 -4.28
CA VAL A 209 -6.44 -13.65 -2.90
C VAL A 209 -5.52 -14.78 -2.45
N SER A 210 -5.87 -16.04 -2.75
CA SER A 210 -5.04 -17.21 -2.44
C SER A 210 -3.69 -17.17 -3.14
N SER A 211 -3.66 -16.73 -4.41
CA SER A 211 -2.41 -16.53 -5.15
C SER A 211 -1.55 -15.41 -4.54
N SER A 212 -2.19 -14.34 -4.05
CA SER A 212 -1.50 -13.26 -3.32
C SER A 212 -0.90 -13.76 -2.01
N LEU A 213 -1.63 -14.61 -1.26
CA LEU A 213 -1.11 -15.27 -0.05
C LEU A 213 0.06 -16.21 -0.35
N GLU A 214 -0.02 -16.99 -1.43
CA GLU A 214 1.08 -17.86 -1.88
C GLU A 214 2.31 -17.03 -2.28
N ALA A 215 2.12 -15.90 -2.97
CA ALA A 215 3.20 -14.96 -3.31
C ALA A 215 3.81 -14.29 -2.06
N GLY A 216 2.99 -14.03 -1.04
CA GLY A 216 3.42 -13.65 0.31
C GLY A 216 4.18 -14.76 1.05
N GLY A 217 4.36 -15.93 0.45
CA GLY A 217 5.12 -17.03 1.03
C GLY A 217 4.35 -17.90 2.02
N MET A 218 3.03 -17.74 2.14
CA MET A 218 2.22 -18.58 3.04
C MET A 218 2.37 -20.06 2.65
N LYS A 219 2.89 -20.87 3.58
CA LYS A 219 3.09 -22.31 3.32
C LYS A 219 1.76 -23.04 3.16
N LYS A 220 1.73 -23.98 2.22
CA LYS A 220 0.58 -24.89 2.04
C LYS A 220 0.35 -25.69 3.32
N LYS A 221 -0.92 -25.89 3.65
CA LYS A 221 -1.38 -26.83 4.66
C LYS A 221 -2.09 -27.97 3.96
N ILE A 222 -1.63 -29.19 4.17
CA ILE A 222 -2.19 -30.38 3.53
C ILE A 222 -2.81 -31.24 4.62
N ASP A 223 -4.05 -31.70 4.41
CA ASP A 223 -4.67 -32.64 5.33
C ASP A 223 -3.89 -33.97 5.32
N PRO A 224 -3.51 -34.53 6.48
CA PRO A 224 -2.71 -35.76 6.54
C PRO A 224 -3.36 -36.99 5.90
N TRP A 225 -4.70 -37.03 5.80
CA TRP A 225 -5.48 -38.18 5.37
C TRP A 225 -6.02 -38.03 3.95
N THR A 226 -6.55 -36.86 3.63
CA THR A 226 -7.24 -36.58 2.36
C THR A 226 -6.48 -35.60 1.46
N GLY A 227 -5.32 -35.12 1.88
CA GLY A 227 -4.48 -34.25 1.06
C GLY A 227 -5.12 -32.87 0.85
N LEU A 228 -5.16 -32.39 -0.39
CA LEU A 228 -5.81 -31.12 -0.74
C LEU A 228 -7.35 -31.19 -0.74
N MET A 229 -7.93 -32.40 -0.72
CA MET A 229 -9.39 -32.60 -0.66
C MET A 229 -9.93 -32.47 0.77
N GLY A 230 -9.06 -32.31 1.77
CA GLY A 230 -9.47 -32.14 3.16
C GLY A 230 -10.10 -30.77 3.43
N ASP A 231 -10.99 -30.75 4.42
CA ASP A 231 -11.58 -29.54 4.99
C ASP A 231 -10.59 -28.72 5.84
N ASP A 232 -9.47 -29.34 6.21
CA ASP A 232 -8.32 -28.79 6.94
C ASP A 232 -7.06 -28.62 6.04
N ALA A 233 -7.29 -28.29 4.77
CA ALA A 233 -6.23 -28.03 3.78
C ALA A 233 -6.34 -26.62 3.20
N TRP A 234 -5.20 -26.02 2.86
CA TRP A 234 -5.08 -24.84 2.01
C TRP A 234 -3.86 -24.97 1.11
N GLY A 235 -4.08 -24.87 -0.20
CA GLY A 235 -3.01 -24.83 -1.18
C GLY A 235 -3.41 -25.45 -2.51
N ARG A 236 -2.41 -25.51 -3.39
CA ARG A 236 -2.53 -26.11 -4.71
C ARG A 236 -1.40 -27.08 -5.05
N GLN A 237 -1.64 -28.04 -5.93
CA GLN A 237 -0.64 -28.91 -6.55
C GLN A 237 -0.51 -28.59 -8.04
N SER A 238 0.60 -29.03 -8.64
CA SER A 238 0.84 -28.90 -10.08
C SER A 238 -0.28 -29.61 -10.83
N GLY A 239 -1.08 -28.84 -11.56
CA GLY A 239 -2.21 -29.36 -12.33
C GLY A 239 -1.79 -30.18 -13.55
N THR A 240 -2.79 -30.80 -14.16
CA THR A 240 -2.72 -31.55 -15.41
C THR A 240 -2.84 -30.66 -16.66
N GLY A 241 -3.21 -29.38 -16.48
CA GLY A 241 -3.53 -28.44 -17.56
C GLY A 241 -4.98 -28.55 -18.04
N TRP A 242 -5.83 -29.32 -17.35
CA TRP A 242 -7.27 -29.40 -17.61
C TRP A 242 -8.03 -28.77 -16.45
N ASP A 243 -8.55 -27.56 -16.67
CA ASP A 243 -9.16 -26.70 -15.64
C ASP A 243 -10.14 -27.44 -14.72
N TRP A 244 -11.07 -28.22 -15.25
CA TRP A 244 -12.05 -28.94 -14.42
C TRP A 244 -11.39 -29.91 -13.43
N LEU A 245 -10.38 -30.66 -13.87
CA LEU A 245 -9.63 -31.60 -13.03
C LEU A 245 -8.75 -30.84 -12.02
N ASP A 246 -8.13 -29.75 -12.48
CA ASP A 246 -7.20 -28.96 -11.67
C ASP A 246 -7.93 -28.20 -10.55
N GLN A 247 -9.13 -27.69 -10.82
CA GLN A 247 -9.99 -27.03 -9.84
C GLN A 247 -10.50 -27.99 -8.76
N HIS A 248 -10.85 -29.23 -9.13
CA HIS A 248 -11.49 -30.17 -8.21
C HIS A 248 -10.53 -31.11 -7.50
N ALA A 249 -9.34 -31.37 -8.07
CA ALA A 249 -8.39 -32.33 -7.52
C ALA A 249 -7.03 -31.75 -7.13
N TYR A 250 -6.71 -30.53 -7.60
CA TYR A 250 -5.39 -29.93 -7.38
C TYR A 250 -5.46 -28.61 -6.60
N HIS A 251 -6.63 -28.18 -6.15
CA HIS A 251 -6.83 -27.03 -5.26
C HIS A 251 -7.77 -27.41 -4.12
N SER A 252 -7.51 -26.90 -2.92
CA SER A 252 -8.42 -27.07 -1.79
C SER A 252 -9.64 -26.18 -1.93
N GLU A 253 -10.75 -26.55 -1.27
CA GLU A 253 -11.96 -25.71 -1.25
C GLU A 253 -11.66 -24.30 -0.70
N SER A 254 -10.82 -24.24 0.33
CA SER A 254 -10.31 -22.99 0.94
C SER A 254 -9.44 -22.15 0.00
N TRP A 255 -8.99 -22.67 -1.13
CA TRP A 255 -8.28 -21.88 -2.15
C TRP A 255 -9.25 -21.14 -3.06
N ALA A 256 -10.35 -21.80 -3.44
CA ALA A 256 -11.23 -21.37 -4.52
C ALA A 256 -12.54 -20.71 -4.06
N ARG A 257 -12.95 -20.89 -2.80
CA ARG A 257 -14.23 -20.35 -2.26
C ARG A 257 -13.99 -19.35 -1.14
N ALA A 258 -14.64 -18.19 -1.21
CA ALA A 258 -14.41 -17.08 -0.27
C ALA A 258 -14.74 -17.46 1.18
N GLU A 259 -15.90 -18.09 1.40
CA GLU A 259 -16.28 -18.64 2.70
C GLU A 259 -15.29 -19.72 3.19
N GLY A 260 -14.84 -20.60 2.28
CA GLY A 260 -13.84 -21.62 2.59
C GLY A 260 -12.52 -21.02 3.05
N LEU A 261 -12.01 -20.00 2.34
CA LEU A 261 -10.78 -19.30 2.68
C LEU A 261 -10.91 -18.58 4.02
N GLN A 262 -11.98 -17.82 4.21
CA GLN A 262 -12.22 -17.08 5.46
C GLN A 262 -12.25 -18.01 6.67
N ASN A 263 -13.05 -19.08 6.59
CA ASN A 263 -13.19 -20.05 7.67
C ASN A 263 -11.88 -20.80 7.93
N PHE A 264 -11.13 -21.14 6.87
CA PHE A 264 -9.81 -21.73 7.01
C PHE A 264 -8.86 -20.79 7.76
N LEU A 265 -8.70 -19.54 7.32
CA LEU A 265 -7.81 -18.57 7.98
C LEU A 265 -8.16 -18.38 9.46
N LEU A 266 -9.44 -18.19 9.79
CA LEU A 266 -9.90 -17.98 11.16
C LEU A 266 -9.71 -19.20 12.06
N ARG A 267 -9.78 -20.42 11.51
CA ARG A 267 -9.47 -21.65 12.27
C ARG A 267 -7.97 -21.84 12.52
N HIS A 268 -7.11 -21.16 11.77
CA HIS A 268 -5.65 -21.33 11.80
C HIS A 268 -4.92 -20.05 12.22
N GLY A 269 -5.35 -19.45 13.33
CA GLY A 269 -4.64 -18.37 14.00
C GLY A 269 -4.90 -16.97 13.44
N SER A 270 -5.43 -16.84 12.22
CA SER A 270 -5.83 -15.54 11.68
C SER A 270 -7.01 -14.97 12.46
N LYS A 271 -7.11 -13.64 12.50
CA LYS A 271 -8.13 -12.95 13.29
C LYS A 271 -8.84 -11.88 12.49
N GLU A 272 -10.09 -11.62 12.88
CA GLU A 272 -10.79 -10.45 12.43
C GLU A 272 -10.20 -9.19 13.08
N VAL A 273 -10.05 -8.14 12.30
CA VAL A 273 -9.60 -6.83 12.76
C VAL A 273 -10.66 -5.77 12.45
N PRO A 274 -10.86 -4.79 13.33
CA PRO A 274 -11.75 -3.67 13.03
C PRO A 274 -11.19 -2.82 11.89
N ARG A 275 -12.05 -2.09 11.15
CA ARG A 275 -11.64 -1.18 10.05
C ARG A 275 -10.53 -0.22 10.46
N THR A 276 -10.58 0.30 11.68
CA THR A 276 -9.59 1.21 12.24
C THR A 276 -8.20 0.60 12.41
N GLU A 277 -8.10 -0.73 12.43
CA GLU A 277 -6.84 -1.48 12.55
C GLU A 277 -6.41 -2.14 11.24
N ALA A 278 -7.16 -1.96 10.16
CA ALA A 278 -6.83 -2.52 8.85
C ALA A 278 -5.46 -2.04 8.37
N GLN A 279 -4.73 -2.96 7.74
CA GLN A 279 -3.39 -2.76 7.20
C GLN A 279 -3.28 -3.40 5.82
N PRO A 280 -2.35 -2.92 4.97
CA PRO A 280 -2.00 -3.63 3.75
C PRO A 280 -1.59 -5.08 4.04
N GLY A 281 -2.08 -5.99 3.20
CA GLY A 281 -1.93 -7.44 3.42
C GLY A 281 -3.07 -8.08 4.25
N ASP A 282 -3.98 -7.30 4.82
CA ASP A 282 -5.25 -7.84 5.32
C ASP A 282 -6.16 -8.21 4.14
N ILE A 283 -7.15 -9.09 4.39
CA ILE A 283 -8.12 -9.56 3.39
C ILE A 283 -9.51 -9.06 3.76
N VAL A 284 -10.21 -8.47 2.80
CA VAL A 284 -11.62 -8.10 2.96
C VAL A 284 -12.52 -9.18 2.37
N PHE A 285 -13.47 -9.63 3.17
CA PHE A 285 -14.54 -10.53 2.78
C PHE A 285 -15.89 -9.82 2.82
N TYR A 286 -16.76 -10.13 1.87
CA TYR A 286 -18.15 -9.66 1.82
C TYR A 286 -19.08 -10.81 2.18
N GLU A 287 -19.78 -10.66 3.30
CA GLU A 287 -20.81 -11.60 3.78
C GLU A 287 -22.19 -11.03 3.47
N GLN A 288 -23.06 -11.83 2.84
CA GLN A 288 -24.42 -11.42 2.52
C GLN A 288 -25.27 -11.30 3.80
N VAL A 289 -25.95 -10.17 4.01
CA VAL A 289 -26.87 -9.99 5.14
C VAL A 289 -28.33 -10.00 4.67
N ALA A 290 -28.64 -9.35 3.55
CA ALA A 290 -30.00 -9.25 3.06
C ALA A 290 -30.54 -10.62 2.59
N SER A 291 -31.80 -10.90 2.92
CA SER A 291 -32.54 -12.09 2.45
C SER A 291 -33.15 -11.88 1.06
N GLY A 292 -33.35 -12.98 0.31
CA GLY A 292 -34.04 -12.93 -0.99
C GLY A 292 -33.15 -12.48 -2.16
N THR A 293 -31.84 -12.50 -1.95
CA THR A 293 -30.79 -12.25 -2.95
C THR A 293 -30.34 -13.57 -3.57
N GLU A 294 -29.52 -13.50 -4.63
CA GLU A 294 -28.95 -14.71 -5.26
C GLU A 294 -28.03 -15.47 -4.29
N THR A 295 -27.25 -14.73 -3.49
CA THR A 295 -26.43 -15.26 -2.40
C THR A 295 -27.26 -15.44 -1.14
N ALA A 296 -27.04 -16.51 -0.38
CA ALA A 296 -27.79 -16.76 0.86
C ALA A 296 -27.29 -15.88 2.02
N PRO A 297 -28.15 -15.44 2.96
CA PRO A 297 -27.70 -14.74 4.16
C PRO A 297 -26.68 -15.56 4.97
N GLY A 298 -25.59 -14.92 5.38
CA GLY A 298 -24.46 -15.52 6.08
C GLY A 298 -23.38 -16.10 5.17
N GLU A 299 -23.63 -16.21 3.86
CA GLU A 299 -22.65 -16.71 2.90
C GLU A 299 -21.63 -15.61 2.55
N THR A 300 -20.34 -15.94 2.67
CA THR A 300 -19.25 -15.09 2.20
C THR A 300 -18.95 -15.38 0.73
N HIS A 301 -19.16 -14.39 -0.13
CA HIS A 301 -19.17 -14.58 -1.59
C HIS A 301 -18.09 -13.81 -2.35
N HIS A 302 -17.41 -12.86 -1.70
CA HIS A 302 -16.34 -12.09 -2.33
C HIS A 302 -15.17 -11.88 -1.39
N ALA A 303 -13.98 -11.83 -1.98
CA ALA A 303 -12.72 -11.58 -1.29
C ALA A 303 -11.85 -10.59 -2.09
N ALA A 304 -11.15 -9.71 -1.39
CA ALA A 304 -10.22 -8.73 -1.98
C ALA A 304 -9.02 -8.48 -1.04
N VAL A 305 -7.90 -8.06 -1.61
CA VAL A 305 -6.69 -7.72 -0.85
C VAL A 305 -6.72 -6.25 -0.46
N VAL A 306 -6.49 -5.92 0.81
CA VAL A 306 -6.17 -4.55 1.23
C VAL A 306 -4.77 -4.22 0.73
N THR A 307 -4.66 -3.29 -0.21
CA THR A 307 -3.37 -2.89 -0.79
C THR A 307 -2.83 -1.59 -0.21
N SER A 308 -3.71 -0.76 0.35
CA SER A 308 -3.33 0.50 0.99
C SER A 308 -4.37 0.90 2.03
N VAL A 309 -3.94 1.63 3.05
CA VAL A 309 -4.84 2.43 3.89
C VAL A 309 -4.31 3.85 3.95
N THR A 310 -5.09 4.78 3.42
CA THR A 310 -4.70 6.19 3.32
C THR A 310 -4.72 6.87 4.70
N PRO A 311 -4.07 8.04 4.85
CA PRO A 311 -3.97 8.75 6.14
C PRO A 311 -5.33 9.13 6.76
N ASP A 312 -6.36 9.36 5.93
CA ASP A 312 -7.73 9.61 6.37
C ASP A 312 -8.49 8.33 6.77
N GLY A 313 -7.88 7.15 6.57
CA GLY A 313 -8.42 5.86 6.96
C GLY A 313 -9.20 5.13 5.87
N ASP A 314 -9.26 5.65 4.65
CA ASP A 314 -9.88 4.93 3.53
C ASP A 314 -9.06 3.68 3.18
N ILE A 315 -9.74 2.56 3.09
CA ILE A 315 -9.15 1.25 2.82
C ILE A 315 -9.20 1.04 1.31
N LYS A 316 -8.04 0.92 0.68
CA LYS A 316 -7.95 0.63 -0.75
C LYS A 316 -7.86 -0.88 -0.97
N LEU A 317 -8.72 -1.35 -1.86
CA LEU A 317 -8.83 -2.75 -2.24
C LEU A 317 -8.30 -2.97 -3.64
N THR A 318 -7.70 -4.14 -3.84
CA THR A 318 -7.38 -4.66 -5.17
C THR A 318 -8.01 -6.04 -5.31
N GLN A 319 -8.68 -6.25 -6.45
CA GLN A 319 -9.40 -7.48 -6.77
C GLN A 319 -9.31 -7.79 -8.26
N HIS A 320 -9.32 -9.09 -8.58
CA HIS A 320 -9.25 -9.54 -9.96
C HIS A 320 -10.61 -9.52 -10.67
N THR A 321 -11.69 -9.90 -9.99
CA THR A 321 -13.04 -9.81 -10.57
C THR A 321 -13.38 -8.35 -10.88
N SER A 322 -13.77 -8.07 -12.13
CA SER A 322 -13.96 -6.73 -12.68
C SER A 322 -12.70 -5.87 -12.79
N SER A 323 -11.52 -6.43 -12.49
CA SER A 323 -10.20 -5.80 -12.61
C SER A 323 -10.18 -4.42 -11.95
N PHE A 324 -10.11 -4.40 -10.62
CA PHE A 324 -10.01 -3.16 -9.85
C PHE A 324 -8.71 -3.11 -9.06
N GLN A 325 -7.99 -2.00 -9.19
CA GLN A 325 -6.76 -1.71 -8.46
C GLN A 325 -6.96 -0.50 -7.56
N ASN A 326 -6.55 -0.57 -6.30
CA ASN A 326 -6.59 0.54 -5.33
C ASN A 326 -7.92 1.31 -5.28
N VAL A 327 -9.05 0.60 -5.27
CA VAL A 327 -10.38 1.21 -5.17
C VAL A 327 -10.82 1.37 -3.71
N SER A 328 -11.53 2.45 -3.39
CA SER A 328 -12.05 2.70 -2.03
C SER A 328 -13.07 1.63 -1.59
N LEU A 329 -12.86 1.04 -0.41
CA LEU A 329 -13.79 0.09 0.22
C LEU A 329 -15.17 0.70 0.40
N ASP A 330 -15.27 1.92 0.92
CA ASP A 330 -16.55 2.56 1.20
C ASP A 330 -17.37 2.78 -0.09
N SER A 331 -16.67 3.14 -1.18
CA SER A 331 -17.29 3.24 -2.51
C SER A 331 -17.78 1.88 -2.99
N ARG A 332 -17.00 0.81 -2.80
CA ARG A 332 -17.36 -0.55 -3.22
C ARG A 332 -18.51 -1.14 -2.41
N GLU A 333 -18.51 -0.93 -1.10
CA GLU A 333 -19.56 -1.37 -0.19
C GLU A 333 -20.90 -0.71 -0.56
N HIS A 334 -20.91 0.59 -0.88
CA HIS A 334 -22.12 1.27 -1.32
C HIS A 334 -22.74 0.62 -2.56
N ILE A 335 -21.91 0.23 -3.53
CA ILE A 335 -22.36 -0.42 -4.78
C ILE A 335 -22.82 -1.85 -4.51
N ALA A 336 -22.08 -2.59 -3.69
CA ALA A 336 -22.46 -3.95 -3.31
C ALA A 336 -23.82 -3.95 -2.62
N ASN A 337 -24.03 -3.03 -1.67
CA ASN A 337 -25.30 -2.84 -0.98
C ASN A 337 -26.45 -2.48 -1.93
N ARG A 338 -26.18 -1.62 -2.93
CA ARG A 338 -27.18 -1.22 -3.93
C ARG A 338 -27.55 -2.34 -4.90
N ASN A 339 -26.59 -3.14 -5.33
CA ASN A 339 -26.78 -4.15 -6.37
C ASN A 339 -27.21 -5.52 -5.81
N GLY A 340 -26.69 -5.89 -4.65
CA GLY A 340 -26.88 -7.22 -4.03
C GLY A 340 -27.55 -7.19 -2.66
N GLY A 341 -28.04 -6.03 -2.20
CA GLY A 341 -28.58 -5.86 -0.86
C GLY A 341 -27.48 -5.75 0.21
N GLU A 342 -27.88 -5.49 1.45
CA GLU A 342 -26.96 -5.26 2.59
C GLU A 342 -25.90 -6.36 2.73
N GLN A 343 -24.65 -5.92 2.88
CA GLN A 343 -23.45 -6.73 3.07
C GLN A 343 -22.78 -6.41 4.41
N ARG A 344 -22.11 -7.40 5.00
CA ARG A 344 -21.21 -7.23 6.12
C ARG A 344 -19.77 -7.38 5.64
N ILE A 345 -18.96 -6.36 5.89
CA ILE A 345 -17.52 -6.38 5.63
C ILE A 345 -16.80 -7.04 6.80
N ARG A 346 -16.04 -8.10 6.51
CA ARG A 346 -15.17 -8.81 7.45
C ARG A 346 -13.72 -8.65 7.02
N ILE A 347 -12.88 -8.04 7.86
CA ILE A 347 -11.46 -7.83 7.56
C ILE A 347 -10.65 -8.83 8.37
N VAL A 348 -9.91 -9.70 7.70
CA VAL A 348 -9.13 -10.78 8.31
C VAL A 348 -7.65 -10.51 8.10
N ARG A 349 -6.87 -10.53 9.19
CA ARG A 349 -5.41 -10.48 9.14
C ARG A 349 -4.83 -11.89 9.08
N PRO A 350 -4.13 -12.28 7.99
CA PRO A 350 -3.50 -13.59 7.89
C PRO A 350 -2.39 -13.76 8.93
N GLU A 351 -2.57 -14.71 9.86
CA GLU A 351 -1.60 -15.07 10.90
C GLU A 351 -1.57 -16.60 11.07
N PRO A 352 -1.07 -17.35 10.07
CA PRO A 352 -1.16 -18.80 10.04
C PRO A 352 -0.46 -19.44 11.25
N ASP A 353 -1.11 -20.41 11.91
CA ASP A 353 -0.60 -21.08 13.10
C ASP A 353 0.23 -22.36 12.81
N TRP A 354 0.38 -22.75 11.54
CA TRP A 354 1.20 -23.89 11.10
C TRP A 354 2.43 -23.41 10.32
N TYR A 355 3.61 -24.04 10.45
CA TYR A 355 4.78 -23.72 9.63
C TYR A 355 5.84 -24.84 9.56
#